data_AF-A0A943X686-F1
#
_entry.id   AF-A0A943X686-F1
#
_cell.length_a   1.000
_cell.length_b   1.000
_cell.length_c   1.000
_cell.angle_alpha   90.00
_cell.angle_beta   90.00
_cell.angle_gamma   90.00
#
_symmetry.space_group_name_H-M   'P 1'
#
loop_
_entity.id
_entity.type
_entity.pdbx_description
1 polymer ?
#
loop_
_entity_poly.entity_id
_entity_poly.type
_entity_poly.pdbx_seq_one_letter_code
_entity_poly.pdbx_strand_id
1 'polypeptide(L)' 'MNERDVKIHGIYHHFKEKYYIVEDVAYHSETKEEYVVYRRLYDDNSLWIREKKCSLVK' A
#
# COMPACT_ATOMS: atom_id res chain seq x y z
N MET A 1 -19.16 9.45 -2.13
CA MET A 1 -18.26 8.32 -2.44
C MET A 1 -16.89 8.70 -1.92
N ASN A 2 -16.67 8.50 -0.62
CA ASN A 2 -15.45 8.88 0.08
C ASN A 2 -14.76 7.60 0.56
N GLU A 3 -14.22 6.85 -0.37
CA GLU A 3 -13.31 5.75 -0.13
C GLU A 3 -12.35 5.78 -1.31
N ARG A 4 -11.10 6.15 -1.05
CA ARG A 4 -10.06 6.17 -2.08
C ARG A 4 -9.77 4.72 -2.43
N ASP A 5 -10.45 4.20 -3.45
CA ASP A 5 -10.19 2.90 -4.03
C ASP A 5 -8.69 2.77 -4.31
N VAL A 6 -8.01 2.00 -3.47
CA VAL A 6 -6.62 1.67 -3.72
C VAL A 6 -6.64 0.71 -4.89
N LYS A 7 -6.20 1.18 -6.06
CA LYS A 7 -6.13 0.36 -7.26
C LYS A 7 -5.05 -0.68 -7.04
N ILE A 8 -5.48 -1.92 -6.87
CA ILE A 8 -4.61 -3.09 -6.83
C ILE A 8 -3.83 -3.15 -8.16
N HIS A 9 -2.53 -3.39 -8.08
CA HIS A 9 -1.54 -3.24 -9.15
C HIS A 9 -1.39 -1.81 -9.70
N GLY A 10 -1.86 -0.81 -8.96
CA GLY A 10 -1.59 0.60 -9.26
C GLY A 10 -0.17 0.97 -8.85
N ILE A 11 0.54 1.67 -9.75
CA ILE A 11 1.83 2.30 -9.43
C ILE A 11 1.55 3.66 -8.81
N TYR A 12 2.04 3.86 -7.59
CA TYR A 12 1.94 5.09 -6.83
C TYR A 12 3.31 5.75 -6.76
N HIS A 13 3.35 7.05 -7.03
CA HIS A 13 4.54 7.88 -6.89
C HIS A 13 4.44 8.67 -5.58
N HIS A 14 5.32 8.38 -4.63
CA HIS A 14 5.40 9.19 -3.42
C HIS A 14 6.23 10.45 -3.68
N PHE A 15 5.94 11.55 -2.97
CA PHE A 15 6.63 12.85 -3.10
C PHE A 15 8.17 12.79 -2.94
N LYS A 16 8.72 11.67 -2.46
CA LYS A 16 10.17 11.42 -2.35
C LYS A 16 10.76 10.67 -3.56
N GLU A 17 10.21 10.84 -4.76
CA GLU A 17 10.68 10.24 -6.03
C GLU A 17 10.79 8.70 -6.04
N LYS A 18 10.02 8.05 -5.17
CA LYS A 18 10.06 6.60 -5.00
C LYS A 18 8.75 6.00 -5.49
N TYR A 19 8.87 5.02 -6.38
CA TYR A 19 7.76 4.28 -6.94
C TYR A 19 7.42 3.08 -6.06
N TYR A 20 6.13 2.87 -5.87
CA TYR A 20 5.60 1.72 -5.14
C TYR A 20 4.45 1.14 -5.94
N ILE A 21 4.27 -0.17 -5.90
CA ILE A 21 3.08 -0.84 -6.42
C ILE A 21 2.28 -1.37 -5.24
N VAL A 22 0.97 -1.15 -5.24
CA VAL A 22 0.08 -1.87 -4.30
C VAL A 22 -0.20 -3.23 -4.89
N GLU A 23 0.20 -4.28 -4.17
CA GLU A 23 0.03 -5.66 -4.60
C GLU A 23 -1.34 -6.19 -4.18
N ASP A 24 -1.78 -5.87 -2.95
CA ASP A 24 -3.09 -6.30 -2.43
C ASP A 24 -3.49 -5.55 -1.14
N VAL A 25 -4.67 -5.85 -0.62
CA VAL A 25 -5.14 -5.50 0.73
C VAL A 25 -5.26 -6.77 1.57
N ALA A 26 -4.50 -6.83 2.66
CA ALA A 26 -4.52 -7.94 3.60
C ALA A 26 -5.35 -7.60 4.86
N TYR A 27 -5.86 -8.63 5.52
CA TYR A 27 -6.57 -8.52 6.79
C TYR A 27 -5.77 -9.17 7.90
N HIS A 28 -5.59 -8.48 9.01
CA HIS A 28 -4.98 -9.06 10.20
C HIS A 28 -5.90 -10.15 10.76
N SER A 29 -5.41 -11.38 10.90
CA SER A 29 -6.24 -12.54 11.24
C SER A 29 -6.94 -12.42 12.60
N GLU A 30 -6.27 -11.79 13.58
CA GLU A 30 -6.79 -11.69 14.96
C GLU A 30 -7.68 -10.47 15.17
N THR A 31 -7.36 -9.34 14.54
CA THR A 31 -8.04 -8.06 14.78
C THR A 31 -8.98 -7.66 13.63
N LYS A 32 -8.87 -8.32 12.47
CA LYS A 32 -9.57 -7.99 11.21
C LYS A 32 -9.28 -6.59 10.69
N GLU A 33 -8.20 -5.96 11.16
CA GLU A 33 -7.77 -4.67 10.65
C GLU A 33 -7.24 -4.78 9.21
N GLU A 34 -7.49 -3.76 8.40
CA GLU A 34 -7.07 -3.69 7.01
C GLU A 34 -5.65 -3.15 6.86
N TYR A 35 -4.84 -3.85 6.07
CA TYR A 35 -3.47 -3.49 5.73
C TYR A 35 -3.31 -3.41 4.22
N VAL A 36 -2.57 -2.42 3.75
CA VAL A 36 -2.15 -2.34 2.35
C VAL A 36 -0.82 -3.06 2.21
N VAL A 37 -0.77 -4.03 1.31
CA VAL A 37 0.45 -4.74 0.91
C VAL A 37 1.01 -4.01 -0.30
N TYR A 38 2.23 -3.51 -0.18
CA TYR A 38 2.88 -2.76 -1.25
C TYR A 38 4.33 -3.19 -1.41
N ARG A 39 4.80 -3.11 -2.66
CA ARG A 39 6.18 -3.39 -3.02
C ARG A 39 6.86 -2.10 -3.44
N ARG A 40 8.09 -1.92 -2.97
CA ARG A 40 8.98 -0.85 -3.44
C ARG A 40 9.42 -1.21 -4.85
N LEU A 41 9.34 -0.29 -5.81
CA LEU A 41 9.87 -0.52 -7.17
C LEU A 41 11.29 0.06 -7.31
N TYR A 42 12.05 0.07 -6.21
CA TYR A 42 13.39 0.59 -6.11
C TYR A 42 14.17 -0.20 -5.04
N ASP A 43 15.49 -0.05 -5.04
CA ASP A 43 16.41 -0.84 -4.20
C ASP A 43 16.19 -2.36 -4.40
N ASP A 44 15.79 -3.07 -3.34
CA ASP A 44 15.72 -4.54 -3.29
C ASP A 44 14.32 -5.11 -3.65
N ASN A 45 13.40 -4.28 -4.14
CA ASN A 45 12.01 -4.69 -4.43
C ASN A 45 11.28 -5.39 -3.28
N SER A 46 11.59 -5.00 -2.05
CA SER A 46 11.04 -5.58 -0.83
C SER A 46 9.54 -5.30 -0.68
N LEU A 47 8.85 -6.27 -0.08
CA LEU A 47 7.41 -6.24 0.20
C LEU A 47 7.17 -5.74 1.63
N TRP A 48 6.23 -4.81 1.78
CA TRP A 48 5.91 -4.16 3.05
C TRP A 48 4.41 -4.12 3.26
N ILE A 49 4.00 -4.11 4.53
CA ILE A 49 2.61 -3.90 4.94
C ILE A 49 2.49 -2.60 5.73
N ARG A 50 1.37 -1.90 5.58
CA ARG A 50 1.03 -0.76 6.44
C ARG A 50 -0.47 -0.75 6.71
N GLU A 51 -0.85 -0.35 7.91
CA GLU A 51 -2.25 -0.16 8.26
C GLU A 51 -2.93 0.83 7.30
N LYS A 52 -4.07 0.45 6.73
CA LYS A 52 -4.83 1.26 5.76
C LYS A 52 -5.27 2.61 6.34
N LYS A 53 -5.51 2.67 7.66
CA LYS A 53 -5.83 3.90 8.40
C LYS A 53 -4.73 4.97 8.31
N CYS A 54 -3.47 4.55 8.17
CA CYS A 54 -2.32 5.45 8.09
C CYS A 54 -1.89 5.60 6.62
N SER A 55 -2.70 6.30 5.83
CA SER A 55 -2.58 6.37 4.36
C SER A 55 -1.14 6.58 3.85
N LEU A 56 -0.69 5.70 2.95
CA LEU A 56 0.61 5.77 2.22
C LEU A 56 0.62 6.82 1.11
N VAL A 57 -0.55 7.32 0.73
CA VAL A 57 -0.74 8.15 -0.46
C VAL A 57 -1.22 9.52 0.02
N LYS A 58 -0.29 10.48 0.08
CA LYS A 58 -0.57 11.91 0.01
C LYS A 58 -0.04 12.40 -1.32
#